data_AF-A0A672P7R9-F1
#
_entry.id   AF-A0A672P7R9-F1
#
_cell.length_a   1.000
_cell.length_b   1.000
_cell.length_c   1.000
_cell.angle_alpha   90.00
_cell.angle_beta   90.00
_cell.angle_gamma   90.00
#
_symmetry.space_group_name_H-M   'P 1'
#
loop_
_entity.id
_entity.type
_entity.pdbx_description
1 polymer ?
#
loop_
_entity_poly.entity_id
_entity_poly.type
_entity_poly.pdbx_seq_one_letter_code
_entity_poly.pdbx_strand_id
1 'polypeptide(L)'
;QKAGSNPGRSRQKAKGTHFSISEYISIVVVDLLQELTDIDTLHESEEGAEVLIDALLEGQVVALMVQNMERLDETVKEEADGVYNTLGNVMVWGCMSAAGTGELQFIEGTMNVNAKMPFDANKLYCSEILAILLQNNDKSELAFHSVFKRHNPTTAEEQEMMENLFDALCSCLMLPANRDRFLRGEGLQLMNLMLREKKMSRVSALKVLDYGMIGPEGSDNCHKFVDILGLRTIFPLFMKTPKKMKKVGISDKEHEGLLCSDALFSPAAAFSLFLCCSSVDRLMELHFKYLEAVQLADKRIEGEKHDMVRRGEIIDDAMDDEFYLRRLDAGLFVLQLVCYIMVEICNAGVPQLQQRVHQILNLRGGSVKIVRHIMREYAENIGDGKSEEFKESEQKRILELLENF
;
A
#
# COMPACT_ATOMS: atom_id res chain seq x y z
N GLN A 1 43.77 -55.83 32.18
CA GLN A 1 42.69 -55.36 33.07
C GLN A 1 43.01 -53.95 33.53
N LYS A 2 42.29 -52.95 33.02
CA LYS A 2 41.66 -51.83 33.74
C LYS A 2 41.31 -50.75 32.72
N ALA A 3 40.01 -50.59 32.52
CA ALA A 3 39.39 -49.57 31.70
C ALA A 3 39.70 -48.18 32.28
N GLY A 4 40.14 -47.26 31.43
CA GLY A 4 40.18 -45.83 31.72
C GLY A 4 38.82 -45.22 31.41
N SER A 5 37.98 -45.06 32.42
CA SER A 5 36.74 -44.29 32.34
C SER A 5 37.08 -42.80 32.39
N ASN A 6 36.86 -42.13 31.26
CA ASN A 6 36.94 -40.68 31.09
C ASN A 6 35.60 -40.07 31.58
N PRO A 7 35.53 -39.27 32.66
CA PRO A 7 34.31 -38.56 32.99
C PRO A 7 34.26 -37.28 32.16
N GLY A 8 33.81 -37.41 30.91
CA GLY A 8 33.30 -36.30 30.15
C GLY A 8 32.10 -35.74 30.90
N ARG A 9 32.32 -34.65 31.65
CA ARG A 9 31.28 -33.90 32.34
C ARG A 9 30.41 -33.25 31.27
N SER A 10 29.37 -33.97 30.87
CA SER A 10 28.20 -33.44 30.19
C SER A 10 27.60 -32.32 31.04
N ARG A 11 27.95 -31.07 30.72
CA ARG A 11 27.08 -29.93 31.05
C ARG A 11 25.87 -30.00 30.13
N GLN A 12 24.97 -30.94 30.40
CA GLN A 12 23.56 -30.74 30.11
C GLN A 12 23.15 -29.54 30.97
N LYS A 13 23.06 -28.35 30.35
CA LYS A 13 22.25 -27.27 30.92
C LYS A 13 20.82 -27.81 30.97
N ALA A 14 20.39 -28.26 32.14
CA ALA A 14 18.98 -28.40 32.44
C ALA A 14 18.36 -27.01 32.22
N LYS A 15 17.56 -26.85 31.16
CA LYS A 15 16.61 -25.74 31.03
C LYS A 15 15.53 -25.99 32.08
N GLY A 16 15.82 -25.62 33.32
CA GLY A 16 14.80 -25.39 34.34
C GLY A 16 14.24 -24.00 34.09
N THR A 17 12.92 -23.90 34.07
CA THR A 17 12.15 -22.66 34.11
C THR A 17 12.51 -21.86 35.35
N HIS A 18 13.57 -21.05 35.26
CA HIS A 18 13.91 -20.03 36.24
C HIS A 18 13.40 -18.71 35.67
N PHE A 19 12.16 -18.39 35.97
CA PHE A 19 11.64 -17.04 35.81
C PHE A 19 12.43 -16.16 36.79
N SER A 20 13.35 -15.31 36.31
CA SER A 20 14.14 -14.50 37.22
C SER A 20 13.29 -13.33 37.70
N ILE A 21 13.46 -12.97 38.97
CA ILE A 21 12.74 -11.85 39.60
C ILE A 21 12.94 -10.55 38.79
N SER A 22 14.05 -10.43 38.06
CA SER A 22 14.33 -9.28 37.21
C SER A 22 13.45 -9.20 35.97
N GLU A 23 13.07 -10.31 35.34
CA GLU A 23 12.15 -10.27 34.19
C GLU A 23 10.72 -9.97 34.66
N TYR A 24 10.30 -10.53 35.80
CA TYR A 24 8.99 -10.25 36.37
C TYR A 24 8.78 -8.76 36.67
N ILE A 25 9.76 -8.14 37.33
CA ILE A 25 9.68 -6.71 37.66
C ILE A 25 9.55 -5.87 36.39
N SER A 26 10.31 -6.19 35.33
CA SER A 26 10.18 -5.46 34.07
C SER A 26 8.83 -5.63 33.41
N ILE A 27 8.25 -6.84 33.43
CA ILE A 27 6.93 -7.09 32.84
C ILE A 27 5.86 -6.27 33.58
N VAL A 28 5.90 -6.25 34.91
CA VAL A 28 4.98 -5.45 35.73
C VAL A 28 5.14 -3.95 35.45
N VAL A 29 6.37 -3.46 35.23
CA VAL A 29 6.59 -2.05 34.87
C VAL A 29 6.04 -1.74 33.47
N VAL A 30 6.21 -2.65 32.50
CA VAL A 30 5.64 -2.49 31.15
C VAL A 30 4.11 -2.46 31.19
N ASP A 31 3.49 -3.33 31.99
CA ASP A 31 2.04 -3.41 32.19
C ASP A 31 1.51 -2.12 32.82
N LEU A 32 2.18 -1.62 33.87
CA LEU A 32 1.86 -0.33 34.48
C LEU A 32 1.98 0.83 33.48
N LEU A 33 3.03 0.85 32.66
CA LEU A 33 3.19 1.89 31.63
C LEU A 33 2.05 1.85 30.62
N GLN A 34 1.60 0.65 30.24
CA GLN A 34 0.48 0.50 29.32
C GLN A 34 -0.81 1.07 29.91
N GLU A 35 -1.11 0.78 31.17
CA GLU A 35 -2.29 1.34 31.85
C GLU A 35 -2.20 2.89 31.95
N LEU A 36 -1.02 3.43 32.24
CA LEU A 36 -0.81 4.88 32.34
C LEU A 36 -0.88 5.60 30.99
N THR A 37 -0.57 4.89 29.89
CA THR A 37 -0.59 5.46 28.54
C THR A 37 -1.73 4.94 27.68
N ASP A 38 -2.75 4.37 28.31
CA ASP A 38 -3.99 4.04 27.62
C ASP A 38 -4.67 5.31 27.10
N ILE A 39 -5.24 5.23 25.89
CA ILE A 39 -5.80 6.39 25.18
C ILE A 39 -6.91 7.07 26.00
N ASP A 40 -7.75 6.29 26.68
CA ASP A 40 -8.82 6.84 27.49
C ASP A 40 -8.26 7.59 28.71
N THR A 41 -7.18 7.07 29.31
CA THR A 41 -6.49 7.69 30.45
C THR A 41 -5.78 8.99 30.06
N LEU A 42 -5.10 9.01 28.91
CA LEU A 42 -4.40 10.21 28.43
C LEU A 42 -5.38 11.35 28.08
N HIS A 43 -6.61 11.03 27.67
CA HIS A 43 -7.65 12.03 27.40
C HIS A 43 -8.30 12.61 28.67
N GLU A 44 -8.07 12.04 29.85
CA GLU A 44 -8.60 12.61 31.11
C GLU A 44 -7.90 13.93 31.49
N SER A 45 -6.63 14.09 31.11
CA SER A 45 -5.85 15.31 31.37
C SER A 45 -4.77 15.51 30.31
N GLU A 46 -5.01 16.44 29.39
CA GLU A 46 -4.06 16.79 28.32
C GLU A 46 -2.71 17.30 28.87
N GLU A 47 -2.74 18.21 29.86
CA GLU A 47 -1.52 18.73 30.51
C GLU A 47 -0.72 17.63 31.24
N GLY A 48 -1.42 16.68 31.90
CA GLY A 48 -0.78 15.57 32.59
C GLY A 48 -0.18 14.55 31.63
N ALA A 49 -0.88 14.27 30.54
CA ALA A 49 -0.43 13.40 29.46
C ALA A 49 0.83 13.95 28.78
N GLU A 50 0.86 15.23 28.44
CA GLU A 50 2.01 15.88 27.78
C GLU A 50 3.27 15.76 28.64
N VAL A 51 3.19 16.12 29.93
CA VAL A 51 4.33 16.03 30.86
C VAL A 51 4.82 14.59 31.04
N LEU A 52 3.91 13.61 31.09
CA LEU A 52 4.27 12.20 31.21
C LEU A 52 5.01 11.71 29.95
N ILE A 53 4.47 12.02 28.77
CA ILE A 53 5.04 11.59 27.50
C ILE A 53 6.41 12.24 27.28
N ASP A 54 6.56 13.53 27.57
CA ASP A 54 7.85 14.23 27.49
C ASP A 54 8.91 13.58 28.38
N ALA A 55 8.57 13.28 29.64
CA ALA A 55 9.50 12.61 30.56
C ALA A 55 9.90 11.21 30.08
N LEU A 56 8.98 10.46 29.48
CA LEU A 56 9.24 9.14 28.92
C LEU A 56 10.15 9.21 27.68
N LEU A 57 9.93 10.18 26.80
CA LEU A 57 10.75 10.40 25.61
C LEU A 57 12.16 10.88 25.99
N GLU A 58 12.28 11.83 26.93
CA GLU A 58 13.58 12.27 27.48
C GLU A 58 14.35 11.11 28.13
N GLY A 59 13.62 10.19 28.78
CA GLY A 59 14.17 8.97 29.38
C GLY A 59 14.55 7.87 28.38
N GLN A 60 14.37 8.10 27.08
CA GLN A 60 14.61 7.11 26.01
C GLN A 60 13.85 5.79 26.24
N VAL A 61 12.61 5.87 26.71
CA VAL A 61 11.82 4.69 27.12
C VAL A 61 11.75 3.61 26.03
N VAL A 62 11.65 4.00 24.76
CA VAL A 62 11.59 3.08 23.62
C VAL A 62 12.85 2.22 23.58
N ALA A 63 14.05 2.81 23.71
CA ALA A 63 15.32 2.08 23.67
C ALA A 63 15.44 1.08 24.82
N LEU A 64 14.98 1.45 26.02
CA LEU A 64 14.96 0.56 27.19
C LEU A 64 13.97 -0.59 27.01
N MET A 65 12.82 -0.34 26.39
CA MET A 65 11.84 -1.36 26.04
C MET A 65 12.38 -2.35 25.01
N VAL A 66 13.07 -1.88 23.97
CA VAL A 66 13.75 -2.76 22.99
C VAL A 66 14.73 -3.69 23.69
N GLN A 67 15.59 -3.13 24.53
CA GLN A 67 16.59 -3.90 25.28
C GLN A 67 15.92 -4.93 26.20
N ASN A 68 14.76 -4.58 26.79
CA ASN A 68 13.98 -5.52 27.58
C ASN A 68 13.39 -6.63 26.72
N MET A 69 12.87 -6.34 25.53
CA MET A 69 12.31 -7.36 24.64
C MET A 69 13.36 -8.38 24.18
N GLU A 70 14.60 -7.96 23.91
CA GLU A 70 15.68 -8.85 23.44
C GLU A 70 16.02 -9.99 24.43
N ARG A 71 15.67 -9.84 25.71
CA ARG A 71 15.92 -10.85 26.75
C ARG A 71 14.72 -11.73 27.08
N LEU A 72 13.51 -11.42 26.58
CA LEU A 72 12.29 -12.18 26.86
C LEU A 72 12.21 -13.45 25.99
N ASP A 73 11.73 -14.54 26.57
CA ASP A 73 11.49 -15.81 25.89
C ASP A 73 9.98 -15.97 25.61
N GLU A 74 9.57 -15.72 24.37
CA GLU A 74 8.16 -15.83 23.94
C GLU A 74 7.57 -17.26 24.04
N THR A 75 8.38 -18.28 24.37
CA THR A 75 7.85 -19.61 24.70
C THR A 75 7.25 -19.67 26.11
N VAL A 76 7.52 -18.67 26.96
CA VAL A 76 6.92 -18.49 28.28
C VAL A 76 5.76 -17.50 28.15
N LYS A 77 4.57 -17.91 28.57
CA LYS A 77 3.34 -17.13 28.37
C LYS A 77 3.44 -15.73 28.97
N GLU A 78 3.91 -15.63 30.21
CA GLU A 78 4.03 -14.36 30.93
C GLU A 78 5.02 -13.40 30.24
N GLU A 79 6.09 -13.94 29.65
CA GLU A 79 7.08 -13.12 28.92
C GLU A 79 6.56 -12.74 27.53
N ALA A 80 5.78 -13.61 26.88
CA ALA A 80 5.09 -13.31 25.63
C ALA A 80 4.04 -12.20 25.82
N ASP A 81 3.27 -12.24 26.92
CA ASP A 81 2.36 -11.16 27.33
C ASP A 81 3.15 -9.85 27.59
N GLY A 82 4.34 -9.95 28.19
CA GLY A 82 5.25 -8.82 28.35
C GLY A 82 5.73 -8.21 27.03
N VAL A 83 6.04 -9.03 26.03
CA VAL A 83 6.35 -8.57 24.66
C VAL A 83 5.14 -7.86 24.05
N TYR A 84 3.94 -8.44 24.16
CA TYR A 84 2.71 -7.86 23.66
C TYR A 84 2.44 -6.46 24.24
N ASN A 85 2.54 -6.33 25.57
CA ASN A 85 2.34 -5.06 26.27
C ASN A 85 3.43 -4.03 25.90
N THR A 86 4.66 -4.49 25.66
CA THR A 86 5.74 -3.61 25.19
C THR A 86 5.42 -3.05 23.80
N LEU A 87 4.91 -3.89 22.89
CA LEU A 87 4.48 -3.48 21.56
C LEU A 87 3.34 -2.44 21.64
N GLY A 88 2.37 -2.62 22.54
CA GLY A 88 1.28 -1.65 22.74
C GLY A 88 1.75 -0.27 23.19
N ASN A 89 2.67 -0.22 24.15
CA ASN A 89 3.29 1.04 24.58
C ASN A 89 4.03 1.75 23.44
N VAL A 90 4.82 1.00 22.65
CA VAL A 90 5.56 1.56 21.51
C VAL A 90 4.61 2.11 20.44
N MET A 91 3.45 1.48 20.22
CA MET A 91 2.44 1.98 19.29
C MET A 91 1.94 3.36 19.70
N VAL A 92 1.55 3.53 20.97
CA VAL A 92 1.05 4.81 21.48
C VAL A 92 2.13 5.89 21.33
N TRP A 93 3.35 5.59 21.76
CA TRP A 93 4.41 6.60 21.80
C TRP A 93 4.99 6.92 20.43
N GLY A 94 5.12 5.94 19.53
CA GLY A 94 5.58 6.16 18.16
C GLY A 94 4.57 6.97 17.32
N CYS A 95 3.27 6.82 17.58
CA CYS A 95 2.24 7.67 16.98
C CYS A 95 2.29 9.10 17.53
N MET A 96 2.63 9.29 18.82
CA MET A 96 2.72 10.60 19.45
C MET A 96 4.04 11.33 19.15
N SER A 97 5.14 10.61 18.96
CA SER A 97 6.48 11.20 18.83
C SER A 97 6.75 11.81 17.45
N ALA A 98 6.14 11.32 16.36
CA ALA A 98 6.30 11.76 14.96
C ALA A 98 7.75 12.05 14.47
N ALA A 99 8.79 11.74 15.25
CA ALA A 99 10.12 12.31 15.08
C ALA A 99 11.21 11.49 15.77
N GLY A 100 11.59 10.35 15.18
CA GLY A 100 12.78 9.62 15.62
C GLY A 100 13.34 8.64 14.59
N THR A 101 14.64 8.76 14.28
CA THR A 101 15.37 7.76 13.46
C THR A 101 15.71 6.48 14.24
N GLY A 102 15.58 6.49 15.58
CA GLY A 102 15.89 5.35 16.44
C GLY A 102 14.79 4.27 16.48
N GLU A 103 13.54 4.64 16.21
CA GLU A 103 12.37 3.74 16.23
C GLU A 103 12.34 2.79 15.02
N LEU A 104 13.03 3.14 13.93
CA LEU A 104 13.17 2.29 12.74
C LEU A 104 14.20 1.16 12.94
N GLN A 105 15.23 1.36 13.76
CA GLN A 105 16.17 0.30 14.15
C GLN A 105 15.49 -0.76 15.02
N PHE A 106 14.54 -0.35 15.87
CA PHE A 106 13.68 -1.26 16.62
C PHE A 106 12.88 -2.18 15.69
N ILE A 107 12.25 -1.61 14.67
CA ILE A 107 11.47 -2.37 13.68
C ILE A 107 12.34 -3.37 12.91
N GLU A 108 13.52 -2.95 12.40
CA GLU A 108 14.44 -3.86 11.71
C GLU A 108 14.92 -4.99 12.62
N GLY A 109 15.13 -4.70 13.90
CA GLY A 109 15.45 -5.67 14.94
C GLY A 109 14.31 -6.67 15.14
N THR A 110 13.10 -6.20 15.45
CA THR A 110 11.93 -7.03 15.75
C THR A 110 11.51 -7.90 14.55
N MET A 111 11.56 -7.35 13.33
CA MET A 111 11.30 -8.12 12.09
C MET A 111 12.37 -9.19 11.84
N ASN A 112 13.66 -8.91 12.11
CA ASN A 112 14.73 -9.89 11.96
C ASN A 112 14.69 -10.99 13.04
N VAL A 113 14.32 -10.64 14.28
CA VAL A 113 14.13 -11.58 15.39
C VAL A 113 12.99 -12.55 15.05
N ASN A 114 11.90 -12.05 14.47
CA ASN A 114 10.69 -12.84 14.17
C ASN A 114 10.69 -13.55 12.81
N ALA A 115 11.70 -13.34 11.97
CA ALA A 115 11.79 -13.95 10.63
C ALA A 115 11.84 -15.50 10.67
N LYS A 116 12.26 -16.10 11.78
CA LYS A 116 12.43 -17.56 11.95
C LYS A 116 11.43 -18.24 12.87
N MET A 117 10.58 -17.45 13.55
CA MET A 117 9.58 -17.97 14.47
C MET A 117 8.30 -18.40 13.74
N PRO A 118 7.61 -19.46 14.20
CA PRO A 118 6.27 -19.80 13.72
C PRO A 118 5.31 -18.62 13.93
N PHE A 119 4.17 -18.65 13.25
CA PHE A 119 3.16 -17.60 13.42
C PHE A 119 2.62 -17.57 14.87
N ASP A 120 2.54 -16.38 15.45
CA ASP A 120 1.94 -16.09 16.75
C ASP A 120 1.30 -14.69 16.75
N ALA A 121 0.58 -14.36 17.84
CA ALA A 121 -0.13 -13.08 17.97
C ALA A 121 0.82 -11.88 18.05
N ASN A 122 1.99 -12.04 18.68
CA ASN A 122 3.00 -10.98 18.77
C ASN A 122 3.53 -10.60 17.40
N LYS A 123 3.73 -11.57 16.51
CA LYS A 123 4.18 -11.35 15.13
C LYS A 123 3.13 -10.66 14.28
N LEU A 124 1.84 -10.98 14.46
CA LEU A 124 0.74 -10.22 13.87
C LEU A 124 0.80 -8.77 14.37
N TYR A 125 0.90 -8.55 15.68
CA TYR A 125 0.89 -7.21 16.25
C TYR A 125 2.10 -6.36 15.80
N CYS A 126 3.27 -6.99 15.68
CA CYS A 126 4.45 -6.37 15.07
C CYS A 126 4.20 -5.90 13.63
N SER A 127 3.43 -6.66 12.84
CA SER A 127 3.12 -6.28 11.46
C SER A 127 2.18 -5.07 11.39
N GLU A 128 1.24 -4.95 12.32
CA GLU A 128 0.33 -3.80 12.42
C GLU A 128 1.08 -2.54 12.82
N ILE A 129 1.88 -2.62 13.89
CA ILE A 129 2.70 -1.50 14.36
C ILE A 129 3.65 -1.03 13.26
N LEU A 130 4.24 -1.97 12.51
CA LEU A 130 5.06 -1.63 11.36
C LEU A 130 4.28 -0.82 10.32
N ALA A 131 3.11 -1.30 9.91
CA ALA A 131 2.31 -0.63 8.89
C ALA A 131 1.92 0.80 9.33
N ILE A 132 1.54 0.97 10.61
CA ILE A 132 1.18 2.26 11.20
C ILE A 132 2.38 3.22 11.22
N LEU A 133 3.53 2.77 11.71
CA LEU A 133 4.72 3.62 11.82
C LEU A 133 5.23 4.09 10.45
N LEU A 134 5.07 3.27 9.41
CA LEU A 134 5.47 3.63 8.04
C LEU A 134 4.47 4.54 7.34
N GLN A 135 3.19 4.46 7.68
CA GLN A 135 2.17 5.30 7.08
C GLN A 135 2.41 6.80 7.35
N ASN A 136 3.05 7.12 8.48
CA ASN A 136 3.26 8.50 8.95
C ASN A 136 4.72 8.98 8.79
N ASN A 137 5.61 8.22 8.15
CA ASN A 137 7.05 8.56 8.13
C ASN A 137 7.70 8.36 6.75
N ASP A 138 7.94 9.47 6.06
CA ASP A 138 8.55 9.53 4.73
C ASP A 138 10.02 9.07 4.67
N LYS A 139 10.69 8.85 5.81
CA LYS A 139 12.16 8.62 5.89
C LYS A 139 12.56 7.16 6.11
N SER A 140 11.63 6.23 6.02
CA SER A 140 11.86 4.84 6.39
C SER A 140 12.55 4.03 5.27
N GLU A 141 13.85 3.81 5.44
CA GLU A 141 14.69 3.03 4.53
C GLU A 141 14.65 1.51 4.83
N LEU A 142 13.48 0.87 4.85
CA LEU A 142 13.41 -0.55 5.23
C LEU A 142 13.84 -1.52 4.11
N ALA A 143 14.63 -2.53 4.48
CA ALA A 143 14.94 -3.68 3.65
C ALA A 143 13.86 -4.78 3.79
N PHE A 144 12.87 -4.80 2.89
CA PHE A 144 11.84 -5.85 2.90
C PHE A 144 12.42 -7.19 2.42
N HIS A 145 12.63 -8.14 3.34
CA HIS A 145 13.01 -9.51 3.00
C HIS A 145 11.77 -10.38 2.79
N SER A 146 11.75 -11.07 1.65
CA SER A 146 10.64 -11.90 1.14
C SER A 146 10.21 -13.04 2.08
N VAL A 147 9.24 -12.81 2.98
CA VAL A 147 8.71 -13.86 3.88
C VAL A 147 7.67 -14.77 3.19
N PHE A 148 6.90 -14.27 2.20
CA PHE A 148 5.78 -15.04 1.62
C PHE A 148 6.08 -15.55 0.22
N LYS A 149 6.93 -16.57 0.10
CA LYS A 149 7.26 -17.11 -1.23
C LYS A 149 6.27 -18.15 -1.77
N ARG A 150 5.50 -18.89 -0.96
CA ARG A 150 4.90 -20.16 -1.47
C ARG A 150 3.53 -20.63 -0.96
N HIS A 151 3.02 -20.19 0.18
CA HIS A 151 1.78 -20.76 0.75
C HIS A 151 0.71 -19.69 0.99
N ASN A 152 -0.54 -20.05 0.74
CA ASN A 152 -1.67 -19.22 1.18
C ASN A 152 -1.67 -19.20 2.71
N PRO A 153 -2.04 -18.07 3.33
CA PRO A 153 -2.38 -18.05 4.75
C PRO A 153 -3.36 -19.16 5.10
N THR A 154 -3.12 -19.82 6.22
CA THR A 154 -3.94 -20.93 6.73
C THR A 154 -5.06 -20.41 7.62
N THR A 155 -4.81 -19.32 8.36
CA THR A 155 -5.77 -18.68 9.26
C THR A 155 -6.10 -17.26 8.82
N ALA A 156 -7.12 -16.65 9.44
CA ALA A 156 -7.49 -15.27 9.15
C ALA A 156 -6.43 -14.28 9.65
N GLU A 157 -5.82 -14.59 10.79
CA GLU A 157 -4.77 -13.82 11.43
C GLU A 157 -3.47 -13.84 10.59
N GLU A 158 -3.11 -14.99 10.00
CA GLU A 158 -2.01 -15.06 9.03
C GLU A 158 -2.30 -14.25 7.76
N GLN A 159 -3.57 -14.16 7.36
CA GLN A 159 -3.98 -13.35 6.20
C GLN A 159 -3.86 -11.86 6.53
N GLU A 160 -4.25 -11.45 7.73
CA GLU A 160 -4.12 -10.09 8.23
C GLU A 160 -2.64 -9.66 8.29
N MET A 161 -1.78 -10.48 8.89
CA MET A 161 -0.33 -10.23 8.92
C MET A 161 0.25 -10.07 7.52
N MET A 162 -0.23 -10.85 6.55
CA MET A 162 0.20 -10.73 5.15
C MET A 162 -0.22 -9.38 4.56
N GLU A 163 -1.47 -8.92 4.76
CA GLU A 163 -1.92 -7.61 4.26
C GLU A 163 -1.16 -6.46 4.92
N ASN A 164 -0.94 -6.51 6.24
CA ASN A 164 -0.16 -5.50 6.96
C ASN A 164 1.25 -5.34 6.38
N LEU A 165 1.90 -6.45 6.01
CA LEU A 165 3.22 -6.43 5.38
C LEU A 165 3.19 -5.90 3.94
N PHE A 166 2.08 -6.11 3.22
CA PHE A 166 1.88 -5.50 1.90
C PHE A 166 1.67 -3.99 2.02
N ASP A 167 0.90 -3.53 3.00
CA ASP A 167 0.65 -2.11 3.24
C ASP A 167 1.95 -1.40 3.67
N ALA A 168 2.72 -2.01 4.59
CA ALA A 168 4.06 -1.56 4.96
C ALA A 168 4.99 -1.42 3.73
N LEU A 169 4.97 -2.39 2.82
CA LEU A 169 5.76 -2.35 1.58
C LEU A 169 5.29 -1.23 0.64
N CYS A 170 3.98 -1.00 0.51
CA CYS A 170 3.45 0.10 -0.28
C CYS A 170 3.89 1.46 0.29
N SER A 171 3.81 1.64 1.61
CA SER A 171 4.31 2.84 2.30
C SER A 171 5.81 3.05 2.04
N CYS A 172 6.62 2.00 2.10
CA CYS A 172 8.05 2.11 1.77
C CYS A 172 8.29 2.56 0.33
N LEU A 173 7.49 2.08 -0.63
CA LEU A 173 7.62 2.39 -2.06
C LEU A 173 7.19 3.82 -2.43
N MET A 174 6.55 4.55 -1.51
CA MET A 174 6.29 5.97 -1.68
C MET A 174 7.59 6.78 -1.75
N LEU A 175 8.64 6.34 -1.04
CA LEU A 175 9.97 6.93 -1.10
C LEU A 175 10.72 6.46 -2.36
N PRO A 176 11.15 7.37 -3.27
CA PRO A 176 11.84 6.99 -4.51
C PRO A 176 13.09 6.12 -4.30
N ALA A 177 13.86 6.37 -3.23
CA ALA A 177 15.06 5.60 -2.90
C ALA A 177 14.80 4.11 -2.68
N ASN A 178 13.60 3.75 -2.22
CA ASN A 178 13.22 2.35 -1.99
C ASN A 178 12.80 1.62 -3.27
N ARG A 179 12.44 2.33 -4.35
CA ARG A 179 12.08 1.70 -5.64
C ARG A 179 13.27 0.98 -6.28
N ASP A 180 14.45 1.57 -6.18
CA ASP A 180 15.71 1.00 -6.67
C ASP A 180 16.18 -0.18 -5.78
N ARG A 181 15.96 -0.11 -4.46
CA ARG A 181 16.16 -1.26 -3.55
C ARG A 181 15.23 -2.42 -3.89
N PHE A 182 13.95 -2.12 -4.14
CA PHE A 182 12.94 -3.10 -4.55
C PHE A 182 13.31 -3.78 -5.88
N LEU A 183 13.83 -3.01 -6.84
CA LEU A 183 14.35 -3.53 -8.11
C LEU A 183 15.50 -4.53 -7.90
N ARG A 184 16.52 -4.14 -7.11
CA ARG A 184 17.67 -5.00 -6.79
C ARG A 184 17.28 -6.24 -5.99
N GLY A 185 16.27 -6.13 -5.12
CA GLY A 185 15.76 -7.21 -4.28
C GLY A 185 14.91 -8.25 -5.01
N GLU A 186 14.82 -8.19 -6.34
CA GLU A 186 13.94 -9.04 -7.15
C GLU A 186 12.44 -8.92 -6.77
N GLY A 187 12.03 -7.76 -6.25
CA GLY A 187 10.66 -7.52 -5.81
C GLY A 187 9.65 -7.68 -6.95
N LEU A 188 9.98 -7.19 -8.15
CA LEU A 188 9.16 -7.32 -9.35
C LEU A 188 8.95 -8.80 -9.75
N GLN A 189 10.00 -9.62 -9.67
CA GLN A 189 9.93 -11.05 -9.97
C GLN A 189 9.01 -11.76 -8.98
N LEU A 190 9.10 -11.41 -7.69
CA LEU A 190 8.25 -11.97 -6.66
C LEU A 190 6.77 -11.59 -6.88
N MET A 191 6.47 -10.31 -7.14
CA MET A 191 5.10 -9.88 -7.39
C MET A 191 4.53 -10.51 -8.66
N ASN A 192 5.32 -10.59 -9.73
CA ASN A 192 4.93 -11.25 -10.97
C ASN A 192 4.65 -12.75 -10.75
N LEU A 193 5.45 -13.42 -9.92
CA LEU A 193 5.19 -14.81 -9.51
C LEU A 193 3.87 -14.94 -8.74
N MET A 194 3.63 -14.07 -7.75
CA MET A 194 2.39 -14.07 -6.96
C MET A 194 1.14 -13.86 -7.82
N LEU A 195 1.21 -12.97 -8.81
CA LEU A 195 0.13 -12.76 -9.78
C LEU A 195 -0.20 -14.03 -10.57
N ARG A 196 0.84 -14.77 -10.99
CA ARG A 196 0.72 -16.02 -11.76
C ARG A 196 0.20 -17.19 -10.93
N GLU A 197 0.51 -17.25 -9.64
CA GLU A 197 0.08 -18.34 -8.75
C GLU A 197 -1.42 -18.31 -8.42
N LYS A 198 -2.11 -17.20 -8.71
CA LYS A 198 -3.56 -17.08 -8.58
C LYS A 198 -4.11 -17.24 -7.15
N LYS A 199 -3.30 -16.83 -6.18
CA LYS A 199 -3.53 -16.97 -4.73
C LYS A 199 -4.13 -15.71 -4.09
N MET A 200 -4.38 -15.75 -2.78
CA MET A 200 -4.95 -14.62 -2.01
C MET A 200 -4.08 -13.36 -2.13
N SER A 201 -2.76 -13.52 -2.19
CA SER A 201 -1.79 -12.41 -2.34
C SER A 201 -1.79 -11.72 -3.71
N ARG A 202 -2.58 -12.18 -4.69
CA ARG A 202 -2.59 -11.59 -6.05
C ARG A 202 -2.93 -10.10 -6.00
N VAL A 203 -3.92 -9.75 -5.21
CA VAL A 203 -4.46 -8.38 -5.15
C VAL A 203 -3.42 -7.44 -4.59
N SER A 204 -2.84 -7.79 -3.47
CA SER A 204 -1.82 -6.99 -2.78
C SER A 204 -0.53 -6.95 -3.60
N ALA A 205 -0.17 -8.02 -4.31
CA ALA A 205 0.93 -8.01 -5.26
C ALA A 205 0.70 -7.04 -6.43
N LEU A 206 -0.55 -6.89 -6.89
CA LEU A 206 -0.89 -5.90 -7.92
C LEU A 206 -0.76 -4.47 -7.37
N LYS A 207 -1.20 -4.23 -6.12
CA LYS A 207 -1.00 -2.93 -5.44
C LYS A 207 0.48 -2.59 -5.33
N VAL A 208 1.33 -3.51 -4.86
CA VAL A 208 2.78 -3.27 -4.77
C VAL A 208 3.41 -2.92 -6.11
N LEU A 209 2.99 -3.61 -7.18
CA LEU A 209 3.46 -3.31 -8.54
C LEU A 209 3.10 -1.89 -8.97
N ASP A 210 1.89 -1.43 -8.66
CA ASP A 210 1.45 -0.05 -8.91
C ASP A 210 2.37 0.97 -8.20
N TYR A 211 2.57 0.85 -6.89
CA TYR A 211 3.45 1.72 -6.11
C TYR A 211 4.93 1.68 -6.54
N GLY A 212 5.40 0.50 -6.96
CA GLY A 212 6.77 0.31 -7.44
C GLY A 212 7.04 0.95 -8.81
N MET A 213 6.01 1.08 -9.65
CA MET A 213 6.13 1.56 -11.04
C MET A 213 5.59 2.97 -11.26
N ILE A 214 4.92 3.57 -10.28
CA ILE A 214 4.27 4.88 -10.43
C ILE A 214 5.28 6.02 -10.59
N GLY A 215 4.98 6.92 -11.55
CA GLY A 215 5.74 8.14 -11.79
C GLY A 215 7.11 7.93 -12.46
N PRO A 216 7.87 9.02 -12.66
CA PRO A 216 9.16 8.97 -13.37
C PRO A 216 10.20 8.11 -12.64
N GLU A 217 10.20 8.15 -11.31
CA GLU A 217 11.08 7.34 -10.44
C GLU A 217 10.81 5.83 -10.54
N GLY A 218 9.65 5.43 -11.07
CA GLY A 218 9.30 4.03 -11.34
C GLY A 218 9.75 3.52 -12.71
N SER A 219 10.35 4.37 -13.55
CA SER A 219 10.68 4.04 -14.95
C SER A 219 11.53 2.78 -15.10
N ASP A 220 12.58 2.62 -14.29
CA ASP A 220 13.46 1.44 -14.34
C ASP A 220 12.69 0.16 -13.95
N ASN A 221 11.76 0.28 -13.00
CA ASN A 221 10.88 -0.82 -12.61
C ASN A 221 9.93 -1.21 -13.75
N CYS A 222 9.39 -0.25 -14.50
CA CYS A 222 8.56 -0.52 -15.67
C CYS A 222 9.33 -1.30 -16.75
N HIS A 223 10.55 -0.86 -17.09
CA HIS A 223 11.39 -1.56 -18.07
C HIS A 223 11.71 -2.98 -17.61
N LYS A 224 12.13 -3.15 -16.35
CA LYS A 224 12.42 -4.47 -15.81
C LYS A 224 11.18 -5.37 -15.79
N PHE A 225 10.00 -4.82 -15.49
CA PHE A 225 8.76 -5.57 -15.48
C PHE A 225 8.44 -6.16 -16.86
N VAL A 226 8.69 -5.41 -17.94
CA VAL A 226 8.58 -5.91 -19.32
C VAL A 226 9.59 -7.01 -19.59
N ASP A 227 10.86 -6.83 -19.19
CA ASP A 227 11.93 -7.81 -19.39
C ASP A 227 11.65 -9.16 -18.72
N ILE A 228 11.01 -9.15 -17.55
CA ILE A 228 10.62 -10.37 -16.82
C ILE A 228 9.30 -10.98 -17.30
N LEU A 229 8.83 -10.60 -18.49
CA LEU A 229 7.58 -11.04 -19.09
C LEU A 229 6.33 -10.67 -18.27
N GLY A 230 6.38 -9.57 -17.51
CA GLY A 230 5.26 -9.08 -16.70
C GLY A 230 4.00 -8.80 -17.51
N LEU A 231 4.16 -8.36 -18.77
CA LEU A 231 3.04 -8.11 -19.68
C LEU A 231 2.19 -9.38 -19.93
N ARG A 232 2.83 -10.56 -20.01
CA ARG A 232 2.11 -11.84 -20.17
C ARG A 232 1.23 -12.17 -18.95
N THR A 233 1.57 -11.63 -17.79
CA THR A 233 0.84 -11.83 -16.54
C THR A 233 -0.28 -10.80 -16.37
N ILE A 234 -0.02 -9.54 -16.70
CA ILE A 234 -0.99 -8.45 -16.52
C ILE A 234 -2.08 -8.45 -17.59
N PHE A 235 -1.73 -8.80 -18.83
CA PHE A 235 -2.65 -8.70 -19.96
C PHE A 235 -3.92 -9.54 -19.79
N PRO A 236 -3.85 -10.82 -19.33
CA PRO A 236 -5.04 -11.60 -19.05
C PRO A 236 -5.92 -11.01 -17.94
N LEU A 237 -5.33 -10.30 -16.97
CA LEU A 237 -6.07 -9.63 -15.89
C LEU A 237 -6.81 -8.39 -16.42
N PHE A 238 -6.18 -7.61 -17.31
CA PHE A 238 -6.80 -6.49 -18.01
C PHE A 238 -7.98 -6.94 -18.90
N MET A 239 -7.77 -7.99 -19.69
CA MET A 239 -8.82 -8.53 -20.57
C MET A 239 -10.00 -9.12 -19.80
N LYS A 240 -9.76 -9.64 -18.59
CA LYS A 240 -10.79 -10.26 -17.78
C LYS A 240 -10.52 -10.07 -16.29
N THR A 241 -11.31 -9.17 -15.71
CA THR A 241 -11.42 -8.98 -14.26
C THR A 241 -11.77 -10.32 -13.59
N PRO A 242 -10.90 -10.88 -12.73
CA PRO A 242 -11.19 -12.11 -12.01
C PRO A 242 -12.43 -11.94 -11.13
N LYS A 243 -13.32 -12.93 -11.12
CA LYS A 243 -14.48 -12.91 -10.21
C LYS A 243 -14.02 -13.01 -8.76
N LYS A 244 -14.69 -12.27 -7.86
CA LYS A 244 -14.45 -12.33 -6.41
C LYS A 244 -14.47 -13.78 -5.91
N MET A 245 -13.33 -14.24 -5.42
CA MET A 245 -13.24 -15.52 -4.70
C MET A 245 -13.44 -15.22 -3.22
N LYS A 246 -14.69 -15.33 -2.73
CA LYS A 246 -15.17 -15.05 -1.35
C LYS A 246 -15.55 -13.57 -1.07
N LYS A 247 -16.14 -13.33 0.12
CA LYS A 247 -16.58 -12.02 0.65
C LYS A 247 -15.43 -11.03 0.90
N VAL A 248 -14.19 -11.52 0.94
CA VAL A 248 -12.98 -10.73 1.13
C VAL A 248 -12.25 -10.69 -0.21
N GLY A 249 -12.21 -9.52 -0.84
CA GLY A 249 -11.59 -9.29 -2.13
C GLY A 249 -11.97 -7.92 -2.69
N ILE A 250 -11.00 -7.28 -3.34
CA ILE A 250 -11.17 -5.95 -3.95
C ILE A 250 -12.38 -5.88 -4.87
N SER A 251 -12.97 -4.70 -4.96
CA SER A 251 -14.01 -4.40 -5.94
C SER A 251 -13.47 -4.55 -7.36
N ASP A 252 -14.36 -4.88 -8.31
CA ASP A 252 -13.99 -4.92 -9.73
C ASP A 252 -13.40 -3.57 -10.18
N LYS A 253 -13.85 -2.47 -9.56
CA LYS A 253 -13.37 -1.11 -9.78
C LYS A 253 -11.95 -0.89 -9.31
N GLU A 254 -11.61 -1.29 -8.08
CA GLU A 254 -10.24 -1.21 -7.58
C GLU A 254 -9.30 -2.07 -8.43
N HIS A 255 -9.74 -3.27 -8.85
CA HIS A 255 -8.93 -4.12 -9.72
C HIS A 255 -8.68 -3.46 -11.08
N GLU A 256 -9.73 -2.94 -11.70
CA GLU A 256 -9.65 -2.27 -13.00
C GLU A 256 -8.84 -0.97 -12.90
N GLY A 257 -8.94 -0.22 -11.79
CA GLY A 257 -8.14 0.97 -11.51
C GLY A 257 -6.65 0.67 -11.38
N LEU A 258 -6.28 -0.33 -10.57
CA LEU A 258 -4.88 -0.77 -10.42
C LEU A 258 -4.30 -1.30 -11.74
N LEU A 259 -5.13 -1.92 -12.58
CA LEU A 259 -4.69 -2.36 -13.91
C LEU A 259 -4.53 -1.20 -14.88
N CYS A 260 -5.33 -0.14 -14.76
CA CYS A 260 -5.30 1.05 -15.61
C CYS A 260 -4.37 2.15 -15.10
N SER A 261 -3.68 1.95 -13.99
CA SER A 261 -2.83 2.99 -13.42
C SER A 261 -1.66 3.36 -14.33
N ASP A 262 -1.29 4.64 -14.27
CA ASP A 262 -0.22 5.22 -15.08
C ASP A 262 1.12 4.50 -14.91
N ALA A 263 1.31 3.86 -13.75
CA ALA A 263 2.46 3.04 -13.39
C ALA A 263 2.67 1.84 -14.33
N LEU A 264 1.61 1.09 -14.64
CA LEU A 264 1.68 -0.04 -15.57
C LEU A 264 1.68 0.39 -17.04
N PHE A 265 1.34 1.65 -17.31
CA PHE A 265 1.16 2.22 -18.64
C PHE A 265 2.14 3.35 -18.97
N SER A 266 3.36 3.27 -18.43
CA SER A 266 4.50 4.01 -19.00
C SER A 266 4.56 3.83 -20.52
N PRO A 267 4.96 4.85 -21.30
CA PRO A 267 4.99 4.81 -22.76
C PRO A 267 5.63 3.54 -23.34
N ALA A 268 6.66 3.00 -22.69
CA ALA A 268 7.35 1.78 -23.13
C ALA A 268 6.53 0.49 -22.91
N ALA A 269 5.79 0.39 -21.79
CA ALA A 269 4.97 -0.77 -21.45
C ALA A 269 3.61 -0.73 -22.16
N ALA A 270 3.00 0.46 -22.27
CA ALA A 270 1.76 0.68 -23.02
C ALA A 270 1.91 0.32 -24.50
N PHE A 271 3.04 0.72 -25.12
CA PHE A 271 3.33 0.39 -26.52
C PHE A 271 3.34 -1.12 -26.75
N SER A 272 4.01 -1.88 -25.89
CA SER A 272 4.14 -3.34 -26.03
C SER A 272 2.83 -4.09 -25.74
N LEU A 273 1.97 -3.57 -24.85
CA LEU A 273 0.70 -4.19 -24.48
C LEU A 273 -0.43 -3.95 -25.51
N PHE A 274 -0.45 -2.77 -26.14
CA PHE A 274 -1.53 -2.33 -27.03
C PHE A 274 -1.25 -2.52 -28.53
N LEU A 275 -0.15 -3.16 -28.92
CA LEU A 275 0.10 -3.58 -30.31
C LEU A 275 -1.01 -4.48 -30.90
N CYS A 276 -1.88 -5.06 -30.06
CA CYS A 276 -3.02 -5.86 -30.48
C CYS A 276 -4.34 -5.08 -30.37
N CYS A 277 -5.10 -4.95 -31.47
CA CYS A 277 -6.39 -4.25 -31.52
C CYS A 277 -7.43 -4.76 -30.50
N SER A 278 -7.34 -6.01 -30.05
CA SER A 278 -8.24 -6.58 -29.04
C SER A 278 -8.11 -5.88 -27.67
N SER A 279 -6.92 -5.39 -27.34
CA SER A 279 -6.68 -4.58 -26.13
C SER A 279 -7.45 -3.27 -26.19
N VAL A 280 -7.53 -2.65 -27.38
CA VAL A 280 -8.27 -1.40 -27.61
C VAL A 280 -9.77 -1.61 -27.43
N ASP A 281 -10.31 -2.74 -27.89
CA ASP A 281 -11.73 -3.07 -27.70
C ASP A 281 -12.10 -3.15 -26.21
N ARG A 282 -11.25 -3.78 -25.39
CA ARG A 282 -11.43 -3.84 -23.93
C ARG A 282 -11.29 -2.45 -23.28
N LEU A 283 -10.32 -1.65 -23.70
CA LEU A 283 -10.15 -0.27 -23.21
C LEU A 283 -11.41 0.57 -23.47
N MET A 284 -11.95 0.47 -24.69
CA MET A 284 -13.19 1.17 -25.06
C MET A 284 -14.40 0.65 -24.28
N GLU A 285 -14.49 -0.66 -24.03
CA GLU A 285 -15.54 -1.24 -23.17
C GLU A 285 -15.50 -0.62 -21.76
N LEU A 286 -14.31 -0.54 -21.15
CA LEU A 286 -14.12 0.09 -19.84
C LEU A 286 -14.47 1.58 -19.88
N HIS A 287 -14.05 2.29 -20.93
CA HIS A 287 -14.38 3.71 -21.11
C HIS A 287 -15.89 3.94 -21.06
N PHE A 288 -16.68 3.21 -21.85
CA PHE A 288 -18.13 3.39 -21.85
C PHE A 288 -18.79 2.97 -20.54
N LYS A 289 -18.33 1.87 -19.92
CA LYS A 289 -18.82 1.41 -18.62
C LYS A 289 -18.70 2.49 -17.54
N TYR A 290 -17.51 3.08 -17.40
CA TYR A 290 -17.26 4.10 -16.38
C TYR A 290 -17.82 5.48 -16.77
N LEU A 291 -17.83 5.82 -18.06
CA LEU A 291 -18.46 7.05 -18.52
C LEU A 291 -19.96 7.08 -18.20
N GLU A 292 -20.67 5.97 -18.43
CA GLU A 292 -22.10 5.88 -18.10
C GLU A 292 -22.34 6.00 -16.59
N ALA A 293 -21.50 5.33 -15.77
CA ALA A 293 -21.60 5.39 -14.32
C ALA A 293 -21.38 6.81 -13.77
N VAL A 294 -20.34 7.50 -14.26
CA VAL A 294 -20.03 8.88 -13.86
C VAL A 294 -21.11 9.85 -14.35
N GLN A 295 -21.58 9.72 -15.60
CA GLN A 295 -22.68 10.56 -16.11
C GLN A 295 -23.98 10.40 -15.32
N LEU A 296 -24.27 9.18 -14.82
CA LEU A 296 -25.42 8.96 -13.97
C LEU A 296 -25.25 9.63 -12.60
N ALA A 297 -24.04 9.62 -12.04
CA ALA A 297 -23.72 10.34 -10.81
C ALA A 297 -23.82 11.86 -11.01
N ASP A 298 -23.23 12.38 -12.09
CA ASP A 298 -23.28 13.82 -12.43
C ASP A 298 -24.73 14.31 -12.58
N LYS A 299 -25.60 13.53 -13.23
CA LYS A 299 -27.04 13.88 -13.35
C LYS A 299 -27.76 13.94 -12.01
N ARG A 300 -27.40 13.08 -11.05
CA ARG A 300 -27.99 13.11 -9.70
C ARG A 300 -27.49 14.33 -8.94
N ILE A 301 -26.18 14.56 -8.97
CA ILE A 301 -25.52 15.72 -8.36
C ILE A 301 -26.13 17.01 -8.90
N GLU A 302 -26.28 17.15 -10.22
CA GLU A 302 -26.85 18.35 -10.83
C GLU A 302 -28.31 18.57 -10.41
N GLY A 303 -29.11 17.50 -10.29
CA GLY A 303 -30.48 17.56 -9.78
C GLY A 303 -30.53 18.04 -8.32
N GLU A 304 -29.64 17.52 -7.48
CA GLU A 304 -29.51 17.93 -6.09
C GLU A 304 -29.04 19.39 -5.96
N LYS A 305 -28.03 19.81 -6.73
CA LYS A 305 -27.59 21.22 -6.81
C LYS A 305 -28.76 22.13 -7.15
N HIS A 306 -29.56 21.75 -8.14
CA HIS A 306 -30.76 22.50 -8.52
C HIS A 306 -31.80 22.59 -7.39
N ASP A 307 -32.00 21.51 -6.63
CA ASP A 307 -32.91 21.47 -5.49
C ASP A 307 -32.43 22.30 -4.30
N MET A 308 -31.12 22.27 -4.02
CA MET A 308 -30.48 23.09 -2.98
C MET A 308 -30.65 24.58 -3.30
N VAL A 309 -30.38 24.98 -4.54
CA VAL A 309 -30.60 26.36 -5.00
C VAL A 309 -32.07 26.76 -4.86
N ARG A 310 -33.02 25.86 -5.15
CA ARG A 310 -34.47 26.12 -4.93
C ARG A 310 -34.84 26.27 -3.46
N ARG A 311 -34.13 25.60 -2.55
CA ARG A 311 -34.32 25.72 -1.09
C ARG A 311 -33.58 26.91 -0.48
N GLY A 312 -32.74 27.62 -1.27
CA GLY A 312 -31.91 28.72 -0.78
C GLY A 312 -30.69 28.25 0.00
N GLU A 313 -30.29 26.98 -0.14
CA GLU A 313 -29.07 26.44 0.43
C GLU A 313 -27.86 26.91 -0.39
N ILE A 314 -26.79 27.30 0.29
CA ILE A 314 -25.52 27.68 -0.33
C ILE A 314 -24.73 26.39 -0.59
N ILE A 315 -24.24 26.23 -1.81
CA ILE A 315 -23.26 25.19 -2.13
C ILE A 315 -21.90 25.78 -1.75
N ASP A 316 -21.31 25.24 -0.69
CA ASP A 316 -19.98 25.59 -0.22
C ASP A 316 -18.94 24.56 -0.67
N ASP A 317 -17.67 24.82 -0.37
CA ASP A 317 -16.55 23.96 -0.77
C ASP A 317 -16.67 22.55 -0.19
N ALA A 318 -17.19 22.39 1.04
CA ALA A 318 -17.39 21.10 1.68
C ALA A 318 -18.44 20.26 0.94
N MET A 319 -19.49 20.89 0.41
CA MET A 319 -20.48 20.22 -0.43
C MET A 319 -19.88 19.80 -1.78
N ASP A 320 -19.03 20.64 -2.38
CA ASP A 320 -18.32 20.29 -3.62
C ASP A 320 -17.34 19.12 -3.43
N ASP A 321 -16.67 19.03 -2.28
CA ASP A 321 -15.88 17.85 -1.90
C ASP A 321 -16.75 16.58 -1.77
N GLU A 322 -17.94 16.68 -1.17
CA GLU A 322 -18.88 15.55 -1.10
C GLU A 322 -19.34 15.10 -2.50
N PHE A 323 -19.64 16.05 -3.38
CA PHE A 323 -19.98 15.76 -4.78
C PHE A 323 -18.81 15.09 -5.50
N TYR A 324 -17.58 15.54 -5.26
CA TYR A 324 -16.38 14.95 -5.83
C TYR A 324 -16.17 13.51 -5.34
N LEU A 325 -16.31 13.25 -4.04
CA LEU A 325 -16.26 11.90 -3.46
C LEU A 325 -17.29 10.96 -4.11
N ARG A 326 -18.51 11.44 -4.37
CA ARG A 326 -19.53 10.65 -5.08
C ARG A 326 -19.16 10.34 -6.52
N ARG A 327 -18.49 11.25 -7.23
CA ARG A 327 -17.95 11.00 -8.57
C ARG A 327 -16.80 10.00 -8.53
N LEU A 328 -15.92 10.10 -7.52
CA LEU A 328 -14.88 9.11 -7.28
C LEU A 328 -15.50 7.73 -7.04
N ASP A 329 -16.54 7.61 -6.20
CA ASP A 329 -17.30 6.38 -5.95
C ASP A 329 -17.91 5.78 -7.22
N ALA A 330 -18.43 6.62 -8.12
CA ALA A 330 -18.93 6.21 -9.43
C ALA A 330 -17.82 5.70 -10.39
N GLY A 331 -16.56 5.98 -10.10
CA GLY A 331 -15.41 5.50 -10.87
C GLY A 331 -14.70 6.55 -11.72
N LEU A 332 -14.80 7.83 -11.34
CA LEU A 332 -14.12 8.93 -12.04
C LEU A 332 -12.62 8.67 -12.23
N PHE A 333 -11.91 8.22 -11.19
CA PHE A 333 -10.46 7.98 -11.30
C PHE A 333 -10.12 6.89 -12.33
N VAL A 334 -10.87 5.80 -12.35
CA VAL A 334 -10.68 4.73 -13.36
C VAL A 334 -11.00 5.23 -14.76
N LEU A 335 -12.03 6.08 -14.90
CA LEU A 335 -12.37 6.72 -16.18
C LEU A 335 -11.25 7.63 -16.68
N GLN A 336 -10.68 8.45 -15.81
CA GLN A 336 -9.58 9.35 -16.13
C GLN A 336 -8.35 8.56 -16.60
N LEU A 337 -7.97 7.51 -15.88
CA LEU A 337 -6.88 6.61 -16.26
C LEU A 337 -7.11 5.94 -17.62
N VAL A 338 -8.33 5.44 -17.88
CA VAL A 338 -8.70 4.86 -19.17
C VAL A 338 -8.61 5.89 -20.29
N CYS A 339 -9.06 7.13 -20.05
CA CYS A 339 -8.93 8.24 -21.00
C CYS A 339 -7.48 8.63 -21.24
N TYR A 340 -6.64 8.62 -20.20
CA TYR A 340 -5.21 8.90 -20.31
C TYR A 340 -4.51 7.86 -21.19
N ILE A 341 -4.73 6.57 -20.93
CA ILE A 341 -4.23 5.48 -21.78
C ILE A 341 -4.71 5.64 -23.22
N MET A 342 -5.99 5.98 -23.42
CA MET A 342 -6.57 6.18 -24.75
C MET A 342 -5.87 7.29 -25.54
N VAL A 343 -5.53 8.39 -24.86
CA VAL A 343 -4.81 9.52 -25.44
C VAL A 343 -3.36 9.14 -25.74
N GLU A 344 -2.67 8.47 -24.81
CA GLU A 344 -1.29 7.99 -24.99
C GLU A 344 -1.16 7.02 -26.18
N ILE A 345 -2.03 6.01 -26.29
CA ILE A 345 -1.95 5.04 -27.40
C ILE A 345 -2.23 5.67 -28.77
N CYS A 346 -3.03 6.75 -28.83
CA CYS A 346 -3.28 7.47 -30.08
C CYS A 346 -2.06 8.29 -30.50
N ASN A 347 -1.27 8.76 -29.54
CA ASN A 347 -0.04 9.51 -29.74
C ASN A 347 1.20 8.65 -29.95
N ALA A 348 1.09 7.32 -29.78
CA ALA A 348 2.17 6.36 -29.96
C ALA A 348 2.71 6.24 -31.40
N GLY A 349 2.17 6.99 -32.37
CA GLY A 349 2.62 6.95 -33.77
C GLY A 349 2.18 5.69 -34.54
N VAL A 350 1.17 4.97 -34.05
CA VAL A 350 0.59 3.78 -34.70
C VAL A 350 -0.81 4.11 -35.24
N PRO A 351 -0.97 4.41 -36.55
CA PRO A 351 -2.25 4.87 -37.10
C PRO A 351 -3.41 3.90 -36.91
N GLN A 352 -3.13 2.59 -36.85
CA GLN A 352 -4.16 1.56 -36.66
C GLN A 352 -4.87 1.68 -35.30
N LEU A 353 -4.16 2.05 -34.24
CA LEU A 353 -4.73 2.22 -32.90
C LEU A 353 -5.64 3.45 -32.86
N GLN A 354 -5.13 4.58 -33.38
CA GLN A 354 -5.90 5.82 -33.47
C GLN A 354 -7.19 5.63 -34.29
N GLN A 355 -7.09 4.96 -35.45
CA GLN A 355 -8.25 4.65 -36.29
C GLN A 355 -9.26 3.76 -35.56
N ARG A 356 -8.80 2.75 -34.81
CA ARG A 356 -9.68 1.85 -34.07
C ARG A 356 -10.43 2.57 -32.95
N VAL A 357 -9.76 3.43 -32.18
CA VAL A 357 -10.38 4.26 -31.13
C VAL A 357 -11.47 5.14 -31.72
N HIS A 358 -11.15 5.89 -32.79
CA HIS A 358 -12.11 6.76 -33.47
C HIS A 358 -13.29 6.00 -34.07
N GLN A 359 -13.03 4.83 -34.66
CA GLN A 359 -14.07 3.96 -35.19
C GLN A 359 -15.06 3.53 -34.09
N ILE A 360 -14.56 3.09 -32.93
CA ILE A 360 -15.41 2.62 -31.84
C ILE A 360 -16.19 3.79 -31.21
N LEU A 361 -15.55 4.95 -31.02
CA LEU A 361 -16.23 6.16 -30.55
C LEU A 361 -17.41 6.51 -31.47
N ASN A 362 -17.19 6.57 -32.78
CA ASN A 362 -18.23 6.88 -33.75
C ASN A 362 -19.36 5.85 -33.76
N LEU A 363 -19.05 4.55 -33.65
CA LEU A 363 -20.04 3.47 -33.67
C LEU A 363 -20.95 3.47 -32.43
N ARG A 364 -20.43 3.86 -31.28
CA ARG A 364 -21.17 3.84 -30.00
C ARG A 364 -21.69 5.21 -29.58
N GLY A 365 -21.59 6.22 -30.45
CA GLY A 365 -22.05 7.59 -30.16
C GLY A 365 -21.18 8.33 -29.14
N GLY A 366 -19.95 7.86 -28.90
CA GLY A 366 -18.97 8.54 -28.07
C GLY A 366 -18.42 9.79 -28.76
N SER A 367 -18.02 10.79 -27.97
CA SER A 367 -17.47 12.05 -28.48
C SER A 367 -16.05 12.26 -27.98
N VAL A 368 -15.13 12.54 -28.91
CA VAL A 368 -13.75 12.94 -28.61
C VAL A 368 -13.71 14.15 -27.68
N LYS A 369 -14.71 15.04 -27.76
CA LYS A 369 -14.81 16.21 -26.87
C LYS A 369 -15.00 15.82 -25.40
N ILE A 370 -15.73 14.74 -25.13
CA ILE A 370 -15.94 14.24 -23.77
C ILE A 370 -14.61 13.73 -23.20
N VAL A 371 -13.86 12.95 -23.98
CA VAL A 371 -12.52 12.48 -23.58
C VAL A 371 -11.60 13.65 -23.29
N ARG A 372 -11.56 14.67 -24.17
CA ARG A 372 -10.75 15.88 -23.93
C ARG A 372 -11.16 16.64 -22.67
N HIS A 373 -12.46 16.70 -22.35
CA HIS A 373 -12.95 17.36 -21.15
C HIS A 373 -12.48 16.63 -19.88
N ILE A 374 -12.66 15.30 -19.82
CA ILE A 374 -12.20 14.46 -18.70
C ILE A 374 -10.69 14.59 -18.50
N MET A 375 -9.92 14.61 -19.58
CA MET A 375 -8.47 14.73 -19.51
C MET A 375 -7.97 16.12 -19.08
N ARG A 376 -8.72 17.19 -19.38
CA ARG A 376 -8.42 18.52 -18.84
C ARG A 376 -8.63 18.56 -17.33
N GLU A 377 -9.75 18.00 -16.86
CA GLU A 377 -10.04 17.87 -15.43
C GLU A 377 -8.97 17.03 -14.72
N TYR A 378 -8.51 15.93 -15.33
CA TYR A 378 -7.42 15.11 -14.79
C TYR A 378 -6.10 15.91 -14.71
N ALA A 379 -5.78 16.69 -15.74
CA ALA A 379 -4.56 17.51 -15.78
C ALA A 379 -4.58 18.68 -14.77
N GLU A 380 -5.75 19.20 -14.41
CA GLU A 380 -5.90 20.24 -13.38
C GLU A 380 -5.66 19.71 -11.97
N ASN A 381 -5.93 18.43 -11.73
CA ASN A 381 -5.81 17.79 -10.41
C ASN A 381 -4.53 16.94 -10.27
N ILE A 382 -3.58 17.02 -11.21
CA ILE A 382 -2.38 16.16 -11.20
C ILE A 382 -1.30 16.69 -10.26
N GLY A 383 -0.59 15.76 -9.63
CA GLY A 383 0.65 16.04 -8.91
C GLY A 383 0.48 16.63 -7.52
N ASP A 384 -0.68 16.42 -6.89
CA ASP A 384 -0.87 16.79 -5.48
C ASP A 384 0.23 16.16 -4.60
N GLY A 385 0.82 16.96 -3.71
CA GLY A 385 1.99 16.57 -2.89
C GLY A 385 3.38 16.60 -3.56
N LYS A 386 3.50 17.01 -4.84
CA LYS A 386 4.81 17.26 -5.52
C LYS A 386 5.09 18.74 -5.74
N SER A 387 6.31 19.07 -6.18
CA SER A 387 6.70 20.45 -6.48
C SER A 387 5.82 21.05 -7.59
N GLU A 388 5.57 22.36 -7.51
CA GLU A 388 4.80 23.09 -8.52
C GLU A 388 5.42 22.96 -9.92
N GLU A 389 6.76 22.93 -10.02
CA GLU A 389 7.47 22.67 -11.28
C GLU A 389 7.11 21.30 -11.90
N PHE A 390 6.94 20.26 -11.07
CA PHE A 390 6.52 18.94 -11.54
C PHE A 390 5.07 18.97 -12.03
N LYS A 391 4.18 19.65 -11.29
CA LYS A 391 2.77 19.81 -11.68
C LYS A 391 2.64 20.50 -13.03
N GLU A 392 3.29 21.65 -13.21
CA GLU A 392 3.27 22.41 -14.46
C GLU A 392 3.83 21.60 -15.64
N SER A 393 4.94 20.88 -15.42
CA SER A 393 5.55 20.03 -16.45
C SER A 393 4.62 18.90 -16.89
N GLU A 394 4.02 18.17 -15.96
CA GLU A 394 3.10 17.08 -16.28
C GLU A 394 1.79 17.59 -16.90
N GLN A 395 1.25 18.70 -16.39
CA GLN A 395 0.06 19.32 -16.97
C GLN A 395 0.32 19.71 -18.43
N LYS A 396 1.46 20.33 -18.71
CA LYS A 396 1.86 20.68 -20.08
C LYS A 396 1.99 19.44 -20.97
N ARG A 397 2.63 18.38 -20.48
CA ARG A 397 2.76 17.10 -21.20
C ARG A 397 1.41 16.51 -21.58
N ILE A 398 0.45 16.47 -20.64
CA ILE A 398 -0.90 15.93 -20.89
C ILE A 398 -1.66 16.79 -21.90
N LEU A 399 -1.56 18.12 -21.80
CA LEU A 399 -2.20 19.04 -22.74
C LEU A 399 -1.65 18.90 -24.16
N GLU A 400 -0.33 18.72 -24.33
CA GLU A 400 0.30 18.45 -25.63
C GLU A 400 -0.22 17.15 -26.27
N LEU A 401 -0.42 16.10 -25.47
CA LEU A 401 -1.03 14.86 -25.96
C LEU A 401 -2.47 15.06 -26.44
N LEU A 402 -3.23 15.97 -25.83
CA LEU A 402 -4.60 16.29 -26.22
C LEU A 402 -4.71 17.12 -27.50
N GLU A 403 -3.64 17.82 -27.90
CA GLU A 403 -3.62 18.55 -29.19
C GLU A 403 -3.54 17.58 -30.37
N ASN A 404 -2.79 16.50 -30.19
CA ASN A 404 -2.52 15.48 -31.21
C ASN A 404 -3.55 14.31 -31.21
N PHE A 405 -4.36 14.20 -30.15
CA PHE A 405 -5.53 13.33 -30.08
C PHE A 405 -6.70 13.88 -30.91
#